data_AF-A0A961TH03-F1
#
_entry.id   AF-A0A961TH03-F1
#
_cell.length_a   1.000
_cell.length_b   1.000
_cell.length_c   1.000
_cell.angle_alpha   90.00
_cell.angle_beta   90.00
_cell.angle_gamma   90.00
#
_symmetry.space_group_name_H-M   'P 1'
#
loop_
_entity.id
_entity.type
_entity.pdbx_description
1 polymer ?
#
loop_
_entity_poly.entity_id
_entity_poly.type
_entity_poly.pdbx_seq_one_letter_code
_entity_poly.pdbx_strand_id
1 'polypeptide(L)'
;MMKANSAVTVGKAVFSNTAPLSLIAGPCQLESRQHAFDMAGALKELTAELGIGFVYKTSYDKANRTSIGATRGSGLDAAMPVFDDLRKELDVSILTDVHTAEQCGIVAPHVDVLQIPAFLCRQTDLLVAAANTGAIINVKKGQFLAPWDMKNVVAKVTDSGNPNVLVTERGASFGYNTLVSDMRALPIMARETGAPVIFDATHSVQSPGGQGGSSGGDRTMVPYLSRAAV
;
A
#
# COMPACT_ATOMS: atom_id res chain seq x y z
N MET A 1 -15.60 -4.23 20.17
CA MET A 1 -14.57 -3.95 19.17
C MET A 1 -15.25 -3.82 17.82
N MET A 2 -14.93 -2.75 17.10
CA MET A 2 -15.47 -2.50 15.77
C MET A 2 -14.89 -3.55 14.81
N LYS A 3 -15.67 -4.03 13.84
CA LYS A 3 -15.16 -4.93 12.79
C LYS A 3 -14.72 -4.12 11.57
N ALA A 4 -13.70 -4.58 10.87
CA ALA A 4 -13.36 -4.03 9.57
C ALA A 4 -14.50 -4.27 8.56
N ASN A 5 -14.66 -3.35 7.62
CA ASN A 5 -15.59 -3.51 6.51
C ASN A 5 -15.09 -4.61 5.57
N SER A 6 -15.95 -5.55 5.18
CA SER A 6 -15.60 -6.65 4.26
C SER A 6 -15.51 -6.23 2.79
N ALA A 7 -15.96 -5.01 2.48
CA ALA A 7 -15.78 -4.33 1.20
C ALA A 7 -15.45 -2.86 1.47
N VAL A 8 -14.44 -2.33 0.80
CA VAL A 8 -14.00 -0.93 0.92
C VAL A 8 -13.93 -0.31 -0.46
N THR A 9 -14.66 0.78 -0.66
CA THR A 9 -14.71 1.50 -1.94
C THR A 9 -13.74 2.68 -1.91
N VAL A 10 -12.88 2.76 -2.93
CA VAL A 10 -11.94 3.87 -3.14
C VAL A 10 -12.22 4.45 -4.53
N GLY A 11 -12.93 5.58 -4.59
CA GLY A 11 -13.42 6.13 -5.86
C GLY A 11 -14.25 5.10 -6.63
N LYS A 12 -13.76 4.67 -7.79
CA LYS A 12 -14.41 3.64 -8.64
C LYS A 12 -13.94 2.21 -8.35
N ALA A 13 -12.91 2.03 -7.54
CA ALA A 13 -12.39 0.72 -7.16
C ALA A 13 -13.12 0.16 -5.95
N VAL A 14 -13.40 -1.15 -5.95
CA VAL A 14 -13.98 -1.86 -4.81
C VAL A 14 -13.03 -2.97 -4.40
N PHE A 15 -12.51 -2.90 -3.18
CA PHE A 15 -11.66 -3.93 -2.61
C PHE A 15 -12.50 -4.85 -1.73
N SER A 16 -12.61 -6.12 -2.12
CA SER A 16 -13.26 -7.16 -1.34
C SER A 16 -12.71 -8.53 -1.73
N ASN A 17 -12.71 -9.46 -0.78
CA ASN A 17 -12.22 -10.83 -0.99
C ASN A 17 -13.14 -11.67 -1.92
N THR A 18 -14.31 -11.15 -2.29
CA THR A 18 -15.31 -11.84 -3.14
C THR A 18 -15.74 -11.01 -4.36
N ALA A 19 -15.15 -9.83 -4.57
CA ALA A 19 -15.42 -8.99 -5.73
C ALA A 19 -14.38 -9.21 -6.83
N PRO A 20 -14.65 -8.79 -8.08
CA PRO A 20 -13.64 -8.73 -9.12
C PRO A 20 -12.40 -7.94 -8.68
N LEU A 21 -11.25 -8.29 -9.25
CA LEU A 21 -9.97 -7.66 -8.94
C LEU A 21 -10.03 -6.13 -9.17
N SER A 22 -9.56 -5.38 -8.17
CA SER A 22 -9.15 -3.98 -8.32
C SER A 22 -7.63 -3.85 -8.22
N LEU A 23 -7.06 -2.88 -8.93
CA LEU A 23 -5.62 -2.68 -9.07
C LEU A 23 -5.16 -1.44 -8.29
N ILE A 24 -4.12 -1.62 -7.48
CA ILE A 24 -3.31 -0.53 -6.94
C ILE A 24 -1.98 -0.53 -7.71
N ALA A 25 -1.71 0.50 -8.51
CA ALA A 25 -0.51 0.54 -9.35
C ALA A 25 0.03 1.96 -9.55
N GLY A 26 1.34 2.05 -9.81
CA GLY A 26 2.05 3.30 -10.05
C GLY A 26 3.53 3.17 -9.70
N PRO A 27 4.32 4.25 -9.84
CA PRO A 27 5.74 4.21 -9.60
C PRO A 27 6.10 4.03 -8.11
N CYS A 28 7.34 3.59 -7.86
CA CYS A 28 7.82 3.36 -6.50
C CYS A 28 7.87 4.66 -5.67
N GLN A 29 8.18 5.78 -6.32
CA GLN A 29 8.29 7.11 -5.73
C GLN A 29 7.84 8.18 -6.72
N LEU A 30 7.46 9.35 -6.21
CA LEU A 30 7.19 10.52 -7.03
C LEU A 30 8.52 11.12 -7.48
N GLU A 31 8.65 11.34 -8.79
CA GLU A 31 9.87 11.85 -9.42
C GLU A 31 9.64 13.27 -9.97
N SER A 32 8.57 13.46 -10.74
CA SER A 32 8.14 14.76 -11.24
C SER A 32 6.63 14.77 -11.48
N ARG A 33 6.03 15.96 -11.60
CA ARG A 33 4.61 16.12 -11.96
C ARG A 33 4.30 15.46 -13.30
N GLN A 34 5.10 15.74 -14.33
CA GLN A 34 4.88 15.18 -15.67
C GLN A 34 4.90 13.65 -15.66
N HIS A 35 5.92 13.05 -15.04
CA HIS A 35 6.02 11.58 -14.93
C HIS A 35 4.81 10.99 -14.19
N ALA A 36 4.32 11.66 -13.14
CA ALA A 36 3.14 11.19 -12.42
C ALA A 36 1.87 11.24 -13.27
N PHE A 37 1.69 12.29 -14.06
CA PHE A 37 0.56 12.44 -14.99
C PHE A 37 0.61 11.41 -16.11
N ASP A 38 1.78 11.20 -16.73
CA ASP A 38 1.95 10.21 -17.80
C ASP A 38 1.64 8.80 -17.30
N MET A 39 2.17 8.44 -16.12
CA MET A 39 1.94 7.12 -15.51
C MET A 39 0.49 6.92 -15.08
N ALA A 40 -0.11 7.89 -14.39
CA ALA A 40 -1.48 7.80 -13.92
C ALA A 40 -2.48 7.77 -15.10
N GLY A 41 -2.24 8.57 -16.14
CA GLY A 41 -3.04 8.60 -17.37
C GLY A 41 -3.02 7.25 -18.09
N ALA A 42 -1.83 6.73 -18.40
CA ALA A 42 -1.68 5.46 -19.10
C ALA A 42 -2.29 4.27 -18.31
N LEU A 43 -2.10 4.23 -16.99
CA LEU A 43 -2.70 3.19 -16.14
C LEU A 43 -4.23 3.33 -16.07
N LYS A 44 -4.76 4.55 -16.00
CA LYS A 44 -6.20 4.81 -16.02
C LYS A 44 -6.84 4.35 -17.32
N GLU A 45 -6.24 4.67 -18.46
CA GLU A 45 -6.75 4.26 -19.77
C GLU A 45 -6.77 2.73 -19.90
N LEU A 46 -5.66 2.06 -19.56
CA LEU A 46 -5.55 0.61 -19.62
C LEU A 46 -6.56 -0.09 -18.69
N THR A 47 -6.69 0.38 -17.45
CA THR A 47 -7.62 -0.21 -16.49
C THR A 47 -9.08 0.04 -16.87
N ALA A 48 -9.39 1.18 -17.50
CA ALA A 48 -10.72 1.46 -18.04
C ALA A 48 -11.08 0.52 -19.21
N GLU A 49 -10.16 0.28 -20.14
CA GLU A 49 -10.35 -0.66 -21.24
C GLU A 49 -10.63 -2.08 -20.74
N LEU A 50 -9.93 -2.50 -19.68
CA LEU A 50 -10.07 -3.82 -19.06
C LEU A 50 -11.24 -3.92 -18.06
N GLY A 51 -11.91 -2.81 -17.73
CA GLY A 51 -12.98 -2.77 -16.72
C GLY A 51 -12.51 -3.06 -15.29
N ILE A 52 -11.26 -2.73 -14.97
CA ILE A 52 -10.63 -2.97 -13.65
C ILE A 52 -10.68 -1.67 -12.82
N GLY A 53 -11.14 -1.77 -11.57
CA GLY A 53 -11.07 -0.64 -10.62
C GLY A 53 -9.63 -0.24 -10.35
N PHE A 54 -9.31 1.06 -10.35
CA PHE A 54 -7.92 1.53 -10.27
C PHE A 54 -7.70 2.58 -9.16
N VAL A 55 -6.62 2.42 -8.42
CA VAL A 55 -6.06 3.40 -7.48
C VAL A 55 -4.59 3.64 -7.85
N TYR A 56 -4.23 4.88 -8.12
CA TYR A 56 -2.85 5.26 -8.41
C TYR A 56 -2.03 5.28 -7.13
N LYS A 57 -0.86 4.63 -7.16
CA LYS A 57 0.05 4.58 -6.02
C LYS A 57 1.37 5.25 -6.34
N THR A 58 1.82 6.13 -5.45
CA THR A 58 3.20 6.63 -5.43
C THR A 58 3.62 7.04 -4.03
N SER A 59 4.92 7.11 -3.76
CA SER A 59 5.48 7.53 -2.46
C SER A 59 6.10 8.92 -2.60
N TYR A 60 5.73 9.87 -1.73
CA TYR A 60 6.38 11.20 -1.71
C TYR A 60 7.77 11.17 -1.05
N ASP A 61 7.97 10.26 -0.09
CA ASP A 61 9.23 10.04 0.62
C ASP A 61 9.57 8.53 0.70
N LYS A 62 10.85 8.20 0.61
CA LYS A 62 11.43 6.90 0.91
C LYS A 62 12.22 7.00 2.21
N ALA A 63 11.51 7.02 3.35
CA ALA A 63 12.12 7.19 4.67
C ALA A 63 13.00 6.02 5.15
N ASN A 64 12.99 4.88 4.44
CA ASN A 64 13.64 3.64 4.84
C ASN A 64 14.72 3.17 3.86
N ARG A 65 15.36 4.09 3.13
CA ARG A 65 16.49 3.74 2.26
C ARG A 65 17.65 3.19 3.10
N THR A 66 18.33 2.19 2.55
CA THR A 66 19.51 1.57 3.18
C THR A 66 20.71 2.54 3.26
N SER A 67 20.82 3.48 2.32
CA SER A 67 21.88 4.50 2.28
C SER A 67 21.32 5.90 2.43
N ILE A 68 22.04 6.75 3.18
CA ILE A 68 21.70 8.16 3.41
C ILE A 68 21.77 9.01 2.14
N GLY A 69 22.64 8.64 1.19
CA GLY A 69 22.81 9.37 -0.09
C GLY A 69 21.77 9.03 -1.15
N ALA A 70 20.83 8.15 -0.85
CA ALA A 70 19.85 7.68 -1.81
C ALA A 70 18.70 8.68 -2.02
N THR A 71 18.24 8.86 -3.26
CA THR A 71 17.11 9.74 -3.58
C THR A 71 15.86 9.38 -2.78
N ARG A 72 15.23 10.35 -2.13
CA ARG A 72 14.09 10.10 -1.24
C ARG A 72 12.72 10.41 -1.85
N GLY A 73 12.65 10.95 -3.06
CA GLY A 73 11.41 11.46 -3.66
C GLY A 73 11.31 12.97 -3.53
N SER A 74 10.16 13.54 -3.90
CA SER A 74 9.95 15.00 -3.94
C SER A 74 9.76 15.63 -2.56
N GLY A 75 9.46 14.84 -1.52
CA GLY A 75 9.09 15.34 -0.19
C GLY A 75 7.63 15.77 -0.10
N LEU A 76 7.16 16.09 1.11
CA LEU A 76 5.76 16.41 1.40
C LEU A 76 5.27 17.64 0.60
N ASP A 77 5.91 18.78 0.79
CA ASP A 77 5.46 20.08 0.25
C ASP A 77 5.35 20.09 -1.28
N ALA A 78 6.25 19.40 -1.97
CA ALA A 78 6.23 19.32 -3.42
C ALA A 78 5.25 18.26 -3.96
N ALA A 79 4.95 17.22 -3.17
CA ALA A 79 4.09 16.12 -3.61
C ALA A 79 2.61 16.41 -3.44
N MET A 80 2.19 17.08 -2.37
CA MET A 80 0.76 17.31 -2.09
C MET A 80 0.05 18.06 -3.23
N PRO A 81 0.59 19.17 -3.79
CA PRO A 81 -0.03 19.83 -4.94
C PRO A 81 -0.16 18.93 -6.17
N VAL A 82 0.82 18.04 -6.40
CA VAL A 82 0.77 17.07 -7.51
C VAL A 82 -0.35 16.04 -7.28
N PHE A 83 -0.59 15.61 -6.04
CA PHE A 83 -1.69 14.70 -5.73
C PHE A 83 -3.06 15.38 -5.93
N ASP A 84 -3.20 16.63 -5.51
CA ASP A 84 -4.41 17.41 -5.74
C ASP A 84 -4.68 17.59 -7.24
N ASP A 85 -3.65 17.94 -8.01
CA ASP A 85 -3.73 18.09 -9.46
C ASP A 85 -4.14 16.77 -10.14
N LEU A 86 -3.55 15.63 -9.77
CA LEU A 86 -3.91 14.32 -10.31
C LEU A 86 -5.38 13.96 -10.03
N ARG A 87 -5.86 14.20 -8.81
CA ARG A 87 -7.27 13.95 -8.45
C ARG A 87 -8.20 14.85 -9.24
N LYS A 88 -7.86 16.14 -9.37
CA LYS A 88 -8.69 17.14 -10.04
C LYS A 88 -8.72 16.97 -11.56
N GLU A 89 -7.56 16.77 -12.19
CA GLU A 89 -7.42 16.76 -13.64
C GLU A 89 -7.66 15.37 -14.24
N LEU A 90 -7.28 14.31 -13.53
CA LEU A 90 -7.43 12.94 -14.02
C LEU A 90 -8.55 12.15 -13.33
N ASP A 91 -9.23 12.65 -12.30
CA ASP A 91 -10.29 11.91 -11.59
C ASP A 91 -9.82 10.49 -11.16
N VAL A 92 -8.62 10.43 -10.59
CA VAL A 92 -7.96 9.19 -10.13
C VAL A 92 -7.82 9.23 -8.63
N SER A 93 -8.20 8.13 -7.96
CA SER A 93 -7.95 7.97 -6.54
C SER A 93 -6.49 7.65 -6.25
N ILE A 94 -5.97 8.18 -5.14
CA ILE A 94 -4.55 8.11 -4.79
C ILE A 94 -4.32 7.36 -3.49
N LEU A 95 -3.29 6.50 -3.50
CA LEU A 95 -2.70 5.89 -2.33
C LEU A 95 -1.25 6.35 -2.17
N THR A 96 -0.89 6.75 -0.95
CA THR A 96 0.52 7.02 -0.58
C THR A 96 0.82 6.51 0.82
N ASP A 97 2.10 6.28 1.13
CA ASP A 97 2.56 5.82 2.44
C ASP A 97 3.00 6.96 3.37
N VAL A 98 2.67 6.82 4.65
CA VAL A 98 3.04 7.76 5.72
C VAL A 98 4.04 7.14 6.69
N HIS A 99 4.99 7.94 7.16
CA HIS A 99 6.15 7.47 7.94
C HIS A 99 6.14 7.95 9.40
N THR A 100 5.35 8.98 9.72
CA THR A 100 5.15 9.47 11.10
C THR A 100 3.68 9.81 11.36
N ALA A 101 3.31 9.93 12.64
CA ALA A 101 1.93 10.21 13.05
C ALA A 101 1.46 11.59 12.54
N GLU A 102 2.33 12.60 12.57
CA GLU A 102 2.05 13.97 12.13
C GLU A 102 1.74 14.03 10.63
N GLN A 103 2.43 13.20 9.84
CA GLN A 103 2.21 13.13 8.39
C GLN A 103 0.79 12.66 8.05
N CYS A 104 0.13 11.89 8.92
CA CYS A 104 -1.22 11.40 8.65
C CYS A 104 -2.20 12.55 8.42
N GLY A 105 -2.21 13.55 9.31
CA GLY A 105 -3.10 14.71 9.18
C GLY A 105 -2.75 15.64 8.03
N ILE A 106 -1.46 15.72 7.65
CA ILE A 106 -0.99 16.52 6.52
C ILE A 106 -1.37 15.87 5.19
N VAL A 107 -1.21 14.56 5.06
CA VAL A 107 -1.35 13.84 3.80
C VAL A 107 -2.81 13.45 3.51
N ALA A 108 -3.60 13.13 4.54
CA ALA A 108 -4.99 12.67 4.37
C ALA A 108 -5.90 13.56 3.50
N PRO A 109 -5.81 14.91 3.53
CA PRO A 109 -6.62 15.76 2.66
C PRO A 109 -6.35 15.56 1.16
N HIS A 110 -5.14 15.13 0.81
CA HIS A 110 -4.63 15.09 -0.57
C HIS A 110 -4.74 13.70 -1.22
N VAL A 111 -5.09 12.66 -0.46
CA VAL A 111 -5.15 11.28 -0.94
C VAL A 111 -6.41 10.57 -0.43
N ASP A 112 -6.73 9.41 -1.02
CA ASP A 112 -7.90 8.63 -0.63
C ASP A 112 -7.53 7.47 0.30
N VAL A 113 -6.27 7.01 0.23
CA VAL A 113 -5.76 5.90 1.04
C VAL A 113 -4.40 6.25 1.66
N LEU A 114 -4.30 6.12 2.98
CA LEU A 114 -3.04 6.16 3.72
C LEU A 114 -2.49 4.75 3.90
N GLN A 115 -1.27 4.51 3.44
CA GLN A 115 -0.59 3.24 3.61
C GLN A 115 0.39 3.26 4.79
N ILE A 116 0.27 2.27 5.67
CA ILE A 116 1.23 2.04 6.75
C ILE A 116 2.35 1.11 6.24
N PRO A 117 3.62 1.55 6.24
CA PRO A 117 4.74 0.74 5.79
C PRO A 117 4.93 -0.54 6.60
N ALA A 118 5.46 -1.59 5.96
CA ALA A 118 5.65 -2.91 6.56
C ALA A 118 6.49 -2.89 7.86
N PHE A 119 7.52 -2.05 7.93
CA PHE A 119 8.33 -1.92 9.15
C PHE A 119 7.60 -1.20 10.30
N LEU A 120 6.59 -0.39 9.98
CA LEU A 120 5.86 0.43 10.94
C LEU A 120 4.48 -0.16 11.30
N CYS A 121 4.14 -1.33 10.75
CA CYS A 121 2.80 -1.94 10.88
C CYS A 121 2.37 -2.30 12.31
N ARG A 122 3.25 -2.20 13.31
CA ARG A 122 2.91 -2.39 14.73
C ARG A 122 2.88 -1.10 15.55
N GLN A 123 3.33 0.03 14.99
CA GLN A 123 3.48 1.29 15.74
C GLN A 123 2.10 1.83 16.09
N THR A 124 1.74 1.76 17.37
CA THR A 124 0.38 2.09 17.84
C THR A 124 0.03 3.53 17.51
N ASP A 125 0.89 4.48 17.84
CA ASP A 125 0.59 5.91 17.67
C ASP A 125 0.39 6.27 16.19
N LEU A 126 1.18 5.67 15.28
CA LEU A 126 1.00 5.84 13.85
C LEU A 126 -0.34 5.26 13.36
N LEU A 127 -0.71 4.05 13.80
CA LEU A 127 -1.97 3.41 13.41
C LEU A 127 -3.19 4.18 13.93
N VAL A 128 -3.14 4.66 15.17
CA VAL A 128 -4.18 5.48 15.80
C VAL A 128 -4.28 6.83 15.08
N ALA A 129 -3.16 7.51 14.83
CA ALA A 129 -3.14 8.78 14.11
C ALA A 129 -3.73 8.64 12.70
N ALA A 130 -3.34 7.58 11.97
CA ALA A 130 -3.89 7.28 10.65
C ALA A 130 -5.40 7.01 10.73
N ALA A 131 -5.85 6.17 11.67
CA ALA A 131 -7.27 5.88 11.88
C ALA A 131 -8.09 7.16 12.11
N ASN A 132 -7.60 8.06 12.96
CA ASN A 132 -8.26 9.31 13.33
C ASN A 132 -8.40 10.32 12.18
N THR A 133 -7.70 10.11 11.06
CA THR A 133 -7.91 10.95 9.85
C THR A 133 -9.24 10.65 9.15
N GLY A 134 -9.85 9.50 9.41
CA GLY A 134 -11.02 9.00 8.68
C GLY A 134 -10.74 8.51 7.26
N ALA A 135 -9.49 8.62 6.76
CA ALA A 135 -9.09 8.08 5.47
C ALA A 135 -9.09 6.54 5.48
N ILE A 136 -9.09 5.94 4.30
CA ILE A 136 -8.96 4.47 4.17
C ILE A 136 -7.52 4.09 4.51
N ILE A 137 -7.33 3.05 5.33
CA ILE A 137 -6.00 2.65 5.81
C ILE A 137 -5.57 1.35 5.15
N ASN A 138 -4.48 1.36 4.39
CA ASN A 138 -3.86 0.15 3.87
C ASN A 138 -2.66 -0.25 4.72
N VAL A 139 -2.72 -1.36 5.45
CA VAL A 139 -1.60 -1.81 6.28
C VAL A 139 -0.80 -2.90 5.60
N LYS A 140 0.47 -2.64 5.29
CA LYS A 140 1.38 -3.67 4.80
C LYS A 140 1.82 -4.58 5.93
N LYS A 141 1.65 -5.89 5.75
CA LYS A 141 2.16 -6.88 6.69
C LYS A 141 3.68 -6.81 6.74
N GLY A 142 4.25 -6.69 7.94
CA GLY A 142 5.69 -6.80 8.15
C GLY A 142 6.21 -8.15 7.68
N GLN A 143 7.38 -8.19 7.03
CA GLN A 143 8.01 -9.46 6.63
C GLN A 143 8.43 -10.35 7.82
N PHE A 144 8.27 -9.86 9.05
CA PHE A 144 8.49 -10.57 10.31
C PHE A 144 7.18 -11.02 10.99
N LEU A 145 6.01 -10.71 10.42
CA LEU A 145 4.71 -11.05 11.00
C LEU A 145 4.09 -12.27 10.33
N ALA A 146 3.50 -13.13 11.15
CA ALA A 146 2.59 -14.17 10.70
C ALA A 146 1.25 -13.56 10.24
N PRO A 147 0.53 -14.19 9.31
CA PRO A 147 -0.74 -13.66 8.79
C PRO A 147 -1.82 -13.49 9.87
N TRP A 148 -1.92 -14.41 10.84
CA TRP A 148 -2.92 -14.33 11.92
C TRP A 148 -2.66 -13.21 12.94
N ASP A 149 -1.44 -12.67 13.00
CA ASP A 149 -1.12 -11.55 13.89
C ASP A 149 -1.65 -10.20 13.37
N MET A 150 -2.00 -10.13 12.08
CA MET A 150 -2.57 -8.93 11.48
C MET A 150 -3.92 -8.55 12.11
N LYS A 151 -4.65 -9.48 12.75
CA LYS A 151 -5.87 -9.15 13.49
C LYS A 151 -5.63 -8.12 14.59
N ASN A 152 -4.47 -8.16 15.26
CA ASN A 152 -4.11 -7.20 16.30
C ASN A 152 -3.79 -5.82 15.70
N VAL A 153 -3.25 -5.79 14.49
CA VAL A 153 -2.94 -4.56 13.77
C VAL A 153 -4.23 -3.89 13.29
N VAL A 154 -5.14 -4.67 12.70
CA VAL A 154 -6.48 -4.20 12.28
C VAL A 154 -7.30 -3.75 13.48
N ALA A 155 -7.22 -4.44 14.62
CA ALA A 155 -7.88 -4.04 15.87
C ALA A 155 -7.47 -2.62 16.30
N LYS A 156 -6.19 -2.25 16.22
CA LYS A 156 -5.74 -0.89 16.57
C LYS A 156 -6.42 0.20 15.72
N VAL A 157 -6.61 -0.05 14.43
CA VAL A 157 -7.25 0.92 13.52
C VAL A 157 -8.77 0.96 13.75
N THR A 158 -9.40 -0.22 13.84
CA THR A 158 -10.85 -0.36 14.02
C THR A 158 -11.34 0.09 15.39
N ASP A 159 -10.64 -0.25 16.47
CA ASP A 159 -10.95 0.21 17.83
C ASP A 159 -10.65 1.71 18.03
N SER A 160 -9.88 2.33 17.13
CA SER A 160 -9.74 3.78 17.02
C SER A 160 -10.84 4.44 16.17
N GLY A 161 -11.88 3.69 15.80
CA GLY A 161 -13.08 4.22 15.14
C GLY A 161 -13.07 4.17 13.61
N ASN A 162 -12.08 3.52 12.97
CA ASN A 162 -12.00 3.46 11.51
C ASN A 162 -12.15 2.01 10.98
N PRO A 163 -13.30 1.64 10.40
CA PRO A 163 -13.54 0.29 9.86
C PRO A 163 -12.98 0.09 8.45
N ASN A 164 -12.54 1.15 7.76
CA ASN A 164 -12.10 1.10 6.38
C ASN A 164 -10.62 0.73 6.27
N VAL A 165 -10.33 -0.55 6.50
CA VAL A 165 -8.97 -1.09 6.55
C VAL A 165 -8.76 -2.11 5.45
N LEU A 166 -7.67 -1.96 4.69
CA LEU A 166 -7.13 -2.96 3.78
C LEU A 166 -5.88 -3.59 4.42
N VAL A 167 -5.63 -4.87 4.17
CA VAL A 167 -4.39 -5.54 4.59
C VAL A 167 -3.61 -6.04 3.39
N THR A 168 -2.31 -5.74 3.32
CA THR A 168 -1.47 -6.07 2.16
C THR A 168 -0.40 -7.09 2.51
N GLU A 169 -0.43 -8.26 1.84
CA GLU A 169 0.68 -9.22 1.80
C GLU A 169 1.82 -8.69 0.93
N ARG A 170 3.06 -8.94 1.35
CA ARG A 170 4.28 -8.54 0.62
C ARG A 170 5.46 -9.51 0.79
N GLY A 171 5.19 -10.74 1.21
CA GLY A 171 6.20 -11.75 1.54
C GLY A 171 6.59 -11.76 3.02
N ALA A 172 7.15 -12.89 3.45
CA ALA A 172 7.75 -13.11 4.76
C ALA A 172 9.25 -13.43 4.61
N SER A 173 10.04 -13.10 5.63
CA SER A 173 11.49 -13.34 5.64
C SER A 173 11.78 -14.83 5.59
N PHE A 174 12.65 -15.25 4.67
CA PHE A 174 13.05 -16.65 4.50
C PHE A 174 14.57 -16.76 4.52
N GLY A 175 15.14 -16.88 5.72
CA GLY A 175 16.58 -16.73 5.92
C GLY A 175 17.03 -15.29 5.71
N TYR A 176 18.28 -15.11 5.28
CA TYR A 176 18.85 -13.78 5.03
C TYR A 176 18.58 -13.30 3.61
N ASN A 177 18.27 -12.00 3.48
CA ASN A 177 18.15 -11.27 2.21
C ASN A 177 17.14 -11.86 1.21
N THR A 178 16.20 -12.68 1.67
CA THR A 178 15.23 -13.39 0.83
C THR A 178 13.84 -13.33 1.43
N LEU A 179 12.84 -13.26 0.57
CA LEU A 179 11.43 -13.32 0.92
C LEU A 179 10.76 -14.52 0.26
N VAL A 180 9.76 -15.07 0.92
CA VAL A 180 8.84 -16.06 0.35
C VAL A 180 7.41 -15.58 0.57
N SER A 181 6.56 -15.72 -0.45
CA SER A 181 5.12 -15.46 -0.35
C SER A 181 4.38 -16.77 -0.11
N ASP A 182 3.96 -17.00 1.13
CA ASP A 182 3.08 -18.11 1.48
C ASP A 182 1.66 -17.77 1.00
N MET A 183 1.19 -18.40 -0.09
CA MET A 183 -0.15 -18.11 -0.64
C MET A 183 -1.28 -18.47 0.33
N ARG A 184 -1.04 -19.34 1.33
CA ARG A 184 -2.01 -19.62 2.39
C ARG A 184 -2.24 -18.41 3.29
N ALA A 185 -1.30 -17.45 3.34
CA ALA A 185 -1.42 -16.24 4.12
C ALA A 185 -2.61 -15.38 3.70
N LEU A 186 -2.98 -15.38 2.42
CA LEU A 186 -4.10 -14.58 1.90
C LEU A 186 -5.45 -15.00 2.53
N PRO A 187 -5.92 -16.26 2.41
CA PRO A 187 -7.16 -16.69 3.04
C PRO A 187 -7.10 -16.69 4.57
N ILE A 188 -5.92 -16.89 5.18
CA ILE A 188 -5.76 -16.77 6.64
C ILE A 188 -6.00 -15.32 7.06
N MET A 189 -5.33 -14.33 6.45
CA MET A 189 -5.54 -12.92 6.80
C MET A 189 -6.99 -12.48 6.57
N ALA A 190 -7.61 -12.90 5.47
CA ALA A 190 -9.02 -12.60 5.20
C ALA A 190 -9.93 -13.08 6.34
N ARG A 191 -9.74 -14.33 6.80
CA ARG A 191 -10.53 -14.91 7.90
C ARG A 191 -10.26 -14.25 9.24
N GLU A 192 -8.98 -14.05 9.58
CA GLU A 192 -8.59 -13.54 10.90
C GLU A 192 -8.87 -12.05 11.08
N THR A 193 -8.91 -11.27 10.00
CA THR A 193 -9.12 -9.82 10.05
C THR A 193 -10.51 -9.37 9.60
N GLY A 194 -11.18 -10.13 8.72
CA GLY A 194 -12.41 -9.71 8.05
C GLY A 194 -12.21 -8.60 7.00
N ALA A 195 -10.99 -8.09 6.82
CA ALA A 195 -10.67 -7.00 5.91
C ALA A 195 -10.39 -7.52 4.47
N PRO A 196 -10.53 -6.68 3.44
CA PRO A 196 -10.04 -6.98 2.10
C PRO A 196 -8.52 -7.18 2.11
N VAL A 197 -8.08 -8.26 1.45
CA VAL A 197 -6.67 -8.62 1.35
C VAL A 197 -6.12 -8.22 -0.03
N ILE A 198 -4.99 -7.53 -0.01
CA ILE A 198 -4.25 -7.09 -1.19
C ILE A 198 -2.95 -7.90 -1.28
N PHE A 199 -2.50 -8.21 -2.49
CA PHE A 199 -1.21 -8.83 -2.73
C PHE A 199 -0.25 -7.86 -3.44
N ASP A 200 0.81 -7.44 -2.76
CA ASP A 200 1.89 -6.62 -3.33
C ASP A 200 2.94 -7.54 -3.97
N ALA A 201 2.72 -7.87 -5.24
CA ALA A 201 3.61 -8.73 -6.01
C ALA A 201 5.01 -8.13 -6.18
N THR A 202 5.11 -6.81 -6.36
CA THR A 202 6.37 -6.10 -6.60
C THR A 202 7.30 -6.16 -5.39
N HIS A 203 6.78 -5.99 -4.18
CA HIS A 203 7.59 -6.07 -2.96
C HIS A 203 7.82 -7.52 -2.49
N SER A 204 6.99 -8.47 -2.95
CA SER A 204 7.14 -9.90 -2.68
C SER A 204 8.37 -10.51 -3.36
N VAL A 205 8.82 -9.95 -4.48
CA VAL A 205 10.01 -10.42 -5.22
C VAL A 205 11.31 -9.72 -4.80
N GLN A 206 11.29 -8.95 -3.71
CA GLN A 206 12.49 -8.26 -3.23
C GLN A 206 13.50 -9.22 -2.59
N SER A 207 14.77 -8.85 -2.70
CA SER A 207 15.88 -9.42 -1.93
C SER A 207 16.45 -8.33 -1.02
N PRO A 208 15.89 -8.13 0.19
CA PRO A 208 16.21 -7.00 1.04
C PRO A 208 17.70 -6.99 1.41
N GLY A 209 18.41 -5.90 1.13
CA GLY A 209 19.86 -5.79 1.38
C GLY A 209 20.74 -6.65 0.47
N GLY A 210 20.19 -7.33 -0.55
CA GLY A 210 20.92 -8.25 -1.43
C GLY A 210 21.98 -7.58 -2.33
N GLN A 211 22.02 -6.24 -2.41
CA GLN A 211 23.03 -5.49 -3.17
C GLN A 211 23.95 -4.65 -2.27
N GLY A 212 23.95 -4.87 -0.95
CA GLY A 212 24.73 -4.10 0.02
C GLY A 212 24.15 -2.71 0.33
N GLY A 213 24.14 -1.80 -0.66
CA GLY A 213 23.63 -0.42 -0.51
C GLY A 213 22.16 -0.21 -0.87
N SER A 214 21.50 -1.23 -1.43
CA SER A 214 20.10 -1.21 -1.90
C SER A 214 19.45 -2.60 -1.81
N SER A 215 18.12 -2.63 -1.92
CA SER A 215 17.40 -3.89 -2.12
C SER A 215 17.59 -4.36 -3.56
N GLY A 216 17.90 -5.64 -3.73
CA GLY A 216 17.71 -6.33 -5.01
C GLY A 216 16.25 -6.74 -5.19
N GLY A 217 15.99 -7.51 -6.24
CA GLY A 217 14.73 -8.20 -6.47
C GLY A 217 14.65 -8.77 -7.88
N ASP A 218 13.68 -9.65 -8.11
CA ASP A 218 13.46 -10.29 -9.41
C ASP A 218 12.11 -9.88 -10.00
N ARG A 219 12.12 -8.80 -10.79
CA ARG A 219 10.91 -8.31 -11.46
C ARG A 219 10.31 -9.31 -12.44
N THR A 220 11.10 -10.28 -12.94
CA THR A 220 10.59 -11.29 -13.89
C THR A 220 9.64 -12.27 -13.22
N MET A 221 9.67 -12.37 -11.89
CA MET A 221 8.77 -13.19 -11.09
C MET A 221 7.42 -12.53 -10.78
N VAL A 222 7.28 -11.20 -10.98
CA VAL A 222 6.05 -10.47 -10.65
C VAL A 222 4.81 -11.07 -11.34
N PRO A 223 4.80 -11.37 -12.66
CA PRO A 223 3.62 -11.94 -13.31
C PRO A 223 3.22 -13.31 -12.74
N TYR A 224 4.19 -14.14 -12.36
CA TYR A 224 3.94 -15.48 -11.83
C TYR A 224 3.35 -15.41 -10.42
N LEU A 225 3.89 -14.56 -9.55
CA LEU A 225 3.34 -14.36 -8.21
C LEU A 225 1.97 -13.68 -8.23
N SER A 226 1.78 -12.69 -9.10
CA SER A 226 0.46 -12.08 -9.32
C SER A 226 -0.56 -13.13 -9.72
N ARG A 227 -0.24 -14.03 -10.66
CA ARG A 227 -1.14 -15.10 -11.11
C ARG A 227 -1.42 -16.15 -10.04
N ALA A 228 -0.48 -16.41 -9.13
CA ALA A 228 -0.69 -17.34 -8.03
C ALA A 228 -1.65 -16.80 -6.95
N ALA A 229 -1.84 -15.48 -6.89
CA ALA A 229 -2.68 -14.81 -5.89
C ALA A 229 -4.14 -14.60 -6.32
N VAL A 230 -4.46 -14.79 -7.61
CA VAL A 230 -5.80 -14.58 -8.21
C VAL A 230 -6.42 -15.85 -8.72
#